data_AF-Q8KX10-F1
#
_entry.id   AF-Q8KX10-F1
#
_cell.length_a   1.000
_cell.length_b   1.000
_cell.length_c   1.000
_cell.angle_alpha   90.00
_cell.angle_beta   90.00
_cell.angle_gamma   90.00
#
_symmetry.space_group_name_H-M   'P 1'
#
loop_
_entity.id
_entity.type
_entity.pdbx_description
1 polymer ?
#
loop_
_entity_poly.entity_id
_entity_poly.type
_entity_poly.pdbx_seq_one_letter_code
_entity_poly.pdbx_strand_id
1 'polypeptide(L)'
;MAHSISSPNSFSPASDQVKTWVRRLVWKMAIATLLLMAIGSATRVMNAGLACPDWPLCYGQLVPTQQMNLQVFLEWFHRLDAMLIGLSAIALVGLTLWFRTVLPRWLPWAASFALFLIVFQ
;
A
#
# COMPACT_ATOMS: atom_id res chain seq x y z
N MET A 1 0.42 53.66 14.79
CA MET A 1 -0.05 52.68 13.77
C MET A 1 1.10 51.73 13.45
N ALA A 2 1.33 50.74 14.32
CA ALA A 2 2.26 49.65 14.05
C ALA A 2 1.42 48.45 13.63
N HIS A 3 1.27 48.24 12.32
CA HIS A 3 0.66 47.04 11.78
C HIS A 3 1.61 45.88 12.04
N SER A 4 1.32 45.11 13.09
CA SER A 4 1.97 43.85 13.39
C SER A 4 1.77 42.90 12.23
N ILE A 5 2.85 42.62 11.51
CA ILE A 5 2.96 41.62 10.47
C ILE A 5 2.60 40.27 11.11
N SER A 6 1.39 39.79 10.84
CA SER A 6 0.98 38.42 11.13
C SER A 6 1.76 37.50 10.20
N SER A 7 2.90 37.00 10.64
CA SER A 7 3.62 35.92 9.95
C SER A 7 2.68 34.71 9.83
N PRO A 8 2.20 34.35 8.62
CA PRO A 8 1.47 33.11 8.46
C PRO A 8 2.52 32.00 8.37
N ASN A 9 2.31 30.94 9.14
CA ASN A 9 3.05 29.68 9.11
C ASN A 9 4.27 29.59 10.04
N SER A 10 4.00 29.18 11.27
CA SER A 10 4.90 28.31 12.01
C SER A 10 4.97 26.93 11.31
N PHE A 11 5.64 26.86 10.15
CA PHE A 11 6.02 25.60 9.52
C PHE A 11 7.10 24.95 10.39
N SER A 12 6.73 23.91 11.13
CA SER A 12 7.74 23.07 11.76
C SER A 12 8.30 22.14 10.66
N PRO A 13 9.57 22.26 10.26
CA PRO A 13 10.13 21.52 9.11
C PRO A 13 9.95 20.00 9.25
N ALA A 14 9.96 19.49 10.49
CA ALA A 14 9.68 18.10 10.82
C ALA A 14 8.25 17.68 10.41
N SER A 15 7.24 18.54 10.63
CA SER A 15 5.84 18.23 10.33
C SER A 15 5.55 18.17 8.82
N ASP A 16 6.17 19.05 8.03
CA ASP A 16 5.99 19.07 6.57
C ASP A 16 6.72 17.92 5.89
N GLN A 17 7.87 17.51 6.45
CA GLN A 17 8.57 16.31 6.04
C GLN A 17 7.69 15.07 6.25
N VAL A 18 7.06 14.90 7.42
CA VAL A 18 6.15 13.77 7.69
C VAL A 18 4.97 13.76 6.71
N LYS A 19 4.31 14.91 6.48
CA LYS A 19 3.20 15.01 5.51
C LYS A 19 3.63 14.62 4.09
N THR A 20 4.82 15.02 3.67
CA THR A 20 5.36 14.70 2.34
C THR A 20 5.68 13.21 2.22
N TRP A 21 6.28 12.62 3.25
CA TRP A 21 6.55 11.18 3.31
C TRP A 21 5.27 10.35 3.25
N VAL A 22 4.26 10.70 4.06
CA VAL A 22 2.94 10.05 4.04
C VAL A 22 2.30 10.19 2.66
N ARG A 23 2.31 11.38 2.06
CA ARG A 23 1.77 11.60 0.72
C ARG A 23 2.46 10.75 -0.35
N ARG A 24 3.79 10.63 -0.30
CA ARG A 24 4.55 9.77 -1.22
C ARG A 24 4.20 8.29 -1.03
N LEU A 25 4.06 7.84 0.22
CA LEU A 25 3.63 6.45 0.51
C LEU A 25 2.24 6.18 -0.04
N VAL A 26 1.28 7.08 0.19
CA VAL A 26 -0.09 6.95 -0.34
C VAL A 26 -0.09 6.93 -1.88
N TRP A 27 0.70 7.77 -2.54
CA TRP A 27 0.82 7.73 -4.00
C TRP A 27 1.41 6.41 -4.51
N LYS A 28 2.46 5.90 -3.86
CA LYS A 28 3.04 4.59 -4.19
C LYS A 28 2.02 3.47 -4.00
N MET A 29 1.27 3.50 -2.90
CA MET A 29 0.18 2.57 -2.60
C MET A 29 -0.91 2.59 -3.66
N ALA A 30 -1.33 3.79 -4.10
CA ALA A 30 -2.34 3.94 -5.15
C ALA A 30 -1.86 3.33 -6.48
N ILE A 31 -0.62 3.62 -6.89
CA ILE A 31 -0.05 3.05 -8.10
C ILE A 31 0.07 1.52 -7.99
N ALA A 32 0.58 1.01 -6.87
CA ALA A 32 0.67 -0.43 -6.62
C ALA A 32 -0.72 -1.09 -6.69
N THR A 33 -1.74 -0.48 -6.07
CA THR A 33 -3.12 -1.00 -6.10
C THR A 33 -3.68 -1.05 -7.52
N LEU A 34 -3.39 -0.05 -8.37
CA LEU A 34 -3.80 -0.08 -9.78
C LEU A 34 -3.12 -1.21 -10.55
N LEU A 35 -1.83 -1.45 -10.28
CA LEU A 35 -1.10 -2.58 -10.86
C LEU A 35 -1.68 -3.92 -10.38
N LEU A 36 -1.94 -4.07 -9.07
CA LEU A 36 -2.58 -5.24 -8.48
C LEU A 36 -3.91 -5.55 -9.18
N MET A 37 -4.72 -4.51 -9.42
CA MET A 37 -6.03 -4.64 -10.05
C MET A 37 -5.91 -5.08 -11.51
N ALA A 38 -4.95 -4.54 -12.27
CA ALA A 38 -4.67 -4.97 -13.64
C ALA A 38 -4.20 -6.43 -13.68
N ILE A 39 -3.29 -6.83 -12.79
CA ILE A 39 -2.76 -8.19 -12.70
C ILE A 39 -3.84 -9.18 -12.21
N GLY A 40 -4.70 -8.77 -11.27
CA GLY A 40 -5.86 -9.54 -10.85
C GLY A 40 -6.84 -9.80 -12.00
N SER A 41 -7.04 -8.81 -12.88
CA SER A 41 -7.86 -9.02 -14.08
C SER A 41 -7.19 -10.00 -15.07
N ALA A 42 -5.88 -9.90 -15.27
CA ALA A 42 -5.11 -10.78 -16.15
C ALA A 42 -5.09 -12.22 -15.64
N THR A 43 -4.86 -12.44 -14.33
CA THR A 43 -4.91 -13.77 -13.71
C THR A 43 -6.27 -14.43 -13.89
N ARG A 44 -7.37 -13.66 -13.77
CA ARG A 44 -8.73 -14.17 -13.99
C ARG A 44 -8.95 -14.59 -15.45
N VAL A 45 -8.57 -13.77 -16.42
CA VAL A 45 -8.73 -14.07 -17.86
C VAL A 45 -7.90 -15.27 -18.28
N MET A 46 -6.70 -15.41 -17.72
CA MET A 46 -5.79 -16.52 -18.01
C MET A 46 -6.08 -17.78 -17.19
N ASN A 47 -7.16 -17.78 -16.39
CA ASN A 47 -7.52 -18.87 -15.48
C ASN A 47 -6.34 -19.29 -14.57
N ALA A 48 -5.52 -18.31 -14.19
CA ALA A 48 -4.24 -18.47 -13.51
C ALA A 48 -4.34 -18.75 -12.02
N GLY A 49 -5.51 -18.58 -11.41
CA GLY A 49 -5.70 -18.75 -9.96
C GLY A 49 -5.58 -20.19 -9.45
N LEU A 50 -5.30 -21.16 -10.31
CA LEU A 50 -5.07 -22.57 -9.96
C LEU A 50 -3.65 -23.03 -10.34
N ALA A 51 -2.76 -22.11 -10.74
CA ALA A 51 -1.43 -22.48 -11.22
C ALA A 51 -0.47 -22.87 -10.09
N CYS A 52 -0.67 -22.32 -8.89
CA CYS A 52 0.05 -22.66 -7.67
C CYS A 52 -0.86 -23.43 -6.69
N PRO A 53 -0.61 -24.75 -6.47
CA PRO A 53 -1.44 -25.56 -5.58
C PRO A 53 -1.28 -25.21 -4.09
N ASP A 54 -0.19 -24.52 -3.71
CA ASP A 54 0.18 -24.24 -2.33
C ASP A 54 0.31 -22.72 -2.05
N TRP A 55 0.10 -22.32 -0.80
CA TRP A 55 0.40 -20.98 -0.25
C TRP A 55 1.06 -21.16 1.12
N PRO A 56 2.16 -20.46 1.48
CA PRO A 56 2.79 -19.29 0.83
C PRO A 56 3.88 -19.60 -0.21
N LEU A 57 4.29 -20.86 -0.36
CA LEU A 57 5.24 -21.31 -1.37
C LEU A 57 4.47 -21.82 -2.60
N CYS A 58 4.97 -21.57 -3.82
CA CYS A 58 4.43 -22.16 -5.05
C CYS A 58 5.39 -23.26 -5.51
N TYR A 59 4.90 -24.51 -5.63
CA TYR A 59 5.74 -25.70 -5.91
C TYR A 59 6.89 -25.90 -4.91
N GLY A 60 6.67 -25.60 -3.63
CA GLY A 60 7.70 -25.70 -2.60
C GLY A 60 8.86 -24.70 -2.76
N GLN A 61 8.69 -23.66 -3.59
CA GLN A 61 9.65 -22.56 -3.75
C GLN A 61 8.98 -21.20 -3.58
N LEU A 62 9.74 -20.23 -3.06
CA LEU A 62 9.28 -18.83 -3.00
C LEU A 62 9.29 -18.16 -4.38
N VAL A 63 10.17 -18.60 -5.29
CA VAL A 63 10.24 -18.13 -6.67
C VAL A 63 10.45 -19.36 -7.56
N PRO A 64 9.40 -19.91 -8.19
CA PRO A 64 9.52 -21.12 -9.00
C PRO A 64 10.15 -20.80 -10.37
N THR A 65 11.45 -20.50 -10.40
CA THR A 65 12.19 -20.12 -11.63
C THR A 65 12.25 -21.23 -12.67
N GLN A 66 12.18 -22.49 -12.24
CA GLN A 66 12.22 -23.68 -13.10
C GLN A 66 10.92 -23.91 -13.88
N GLN A 67 9.77 -23.44 -13.38
CA GLN A 67 8.44 -23.63 -13.99
C GLN A 67 7.75 -22.28 -14.29
N MET A 68 8.52 -21.21 -14.53
CA MET A 68 7.99 -19.87 -14.85
C MET A 68 7.24 -19.87 -16.20
N ASN A 69 5.95 -20.20 -16.15
CA ASN A 69 4.99 -19.91 -17.21
C ASN A 69 4.31 -18.56 -16.91
N LEU A 70 3.75 -17.89 -17.93
CA LEU A 70 3.03 -16.62 -17.77
C LEU A 70 1.92 -16.73 -16.72
N GLN A 71 1.23 -17.87 -16.65
CA GLN A 71 0.19 -18.14 -15.66
C GLN A 71 0.73 -18.16 -14.21
N VAL A 72 1.84 -18.88 -13.98
CA VAL A 72 2.51 -18.97 -12.66
C VAL A 72 3.11 -17.62 -12.26
N PHE A 73 3.72 -16.91 -13.21
CA PHE A 73 4.28 -15.58 -12.98
C PHE A 73 3.22 -14.58 -12.52
N LEU A 74 2.06 -14.55 -13.19
CA LEU A 74 0.97 -13.65 -12.83
C LEU A 74 0.38 -13.96 -11.44
N GLU A 75 0.17 -15.23 -11.11
CA GLU A 75 -0.32 -15.61 -9.78
C GLU A 75 0.70 -15.28 -8.67
N TRP A 76 1.97 -15.61 -8.90
CA TRP A 76 3.05 -15.29 -7.96
C TRP A 76 3.19 -13.77 -7.76
N PHE A 77 3.18 -12.99 -8.84
CA PHE A 77 3.29 -11.53 -8.77
C PHE A 77 2.07 -10.91 -8.08
N HIS A 78 0.87 -11.43 -8.34
CA HIS A 78 -0.35 -11.00 -7.66
C HIS A 78 -0.25 -11.22 -6.14
N ARG A 79 0.23 -12.39 -5.70
CA ARG A 79 0.43 -12.71 -4.27
C ARG A 79 1.50 -11.81 -3.62
N LEU A 80 2.61 -11.57 -4.32
CA LEU A 80 3.69 -10.69 -3.84
C LEU A 80 3.20 -9.26 -3.64
N ASP A 81 2.48 -8.73 -4.63
CA ASP A 81 1.98 -7.36 -4.60
C ASP A 81 0.87 -7.18 -3.55
N ALA A 82 0.01 -8.18 -3.35
CA ALA A 82 -0.98 -8.20 -2.26
C ALA A 82 -0.30 -8.12 -0.87
N MET A 83 0.78 -8.88 -0.63
CA MET A 83 1.54 -8.80 0.62
C MET A 83 2.21 -7.42 0.80
N LEU A 84 2.77 -6.87 -0.28
CA LEU A 84 3.40 -5.54 -0.26
C LEU A 84 2.40 -4.44 0.10
N ILE A 85 1.20 -4.48 -0.49
CA ILE A 85 0.12 -3.54 -0.24
C ILE A 85 -0.40 -3.67 1.20
N GLY A 86 -0.63 -4.90 1.67
CA GLY A 86 -1.07 -5.16 3.04
C GLY A 86 -0.08 -4.63 4.09
N LEU A 87 1.21 -4.94 3.95
CA LEU A 87 2.26 -4.44 4.86
C LEU A 87 2.37 -2.91 4.82
N SER A 88 2.28 -2.32 3.64
CA SER A 88 2.32 -0.87 3.46
C SER A 88 1.11 -0.18 4.11
N ALA A 89 -0.08 -0.78 4.02
CA ALA A 89 -1.30 -0.28 4.67
C ALA A 89 -1.19 -0.36 6.21
N ILE A 90 -0.68 -1.46 6.76
CA ILE A 90 -0.42 -1.60 8.20
C ILE A 90 0.59 -0.55 8.66
N ALA A 91 1.69 -0.35 7.91
CA ALA A 91 2.68 0.67 8.20
C ALA A 91 2.08 2.09 8.17
N LEU A 92 1.20 2.38 7.21
CA LEU A 92 0.49 3.65 7.13
C LEU A 92 -0.43 3.88 8.35
N VAL A 93 -1.17 2.87 8.79
CA VAL A 93 -1.98 2.93 10.02
C VAL A 93 -1.07 3.18 11.22
N GLY A 94 0.02 2.44 11.38
CA GLY A 94 0.99 2.64 12.46
C GLY A 94 1.58 4.06 12.48
N LEU A 95 2.00 4.57 11.31
CA LEU A 95 2.53 5.94 11.16
C LEU A 95 1.47 7.00 11.48
N THR A 96 0.23 6.83 11.01
CA THR A 96 -0.84 7.80 11.26
C THR A 96 -1.27 7.82 12.73
N LEU A 97 -1.20 6.68 13.42
CA LEU A 97 -1.44 6.58 14.87
C LEU A 97 -0.27 7.18 15.67
N TRP A 98 0.97 6.92 15.26
CA TRP A 98 2.18 7.47 15.92
C TRP A 98 2.23 8.99 15.82
N PHE A 99 1.92 9.55 14.64
CA PHE A 99 1.93 10.98 14.38
C PHE A 99 0.54 11.64 14.49
N ARG A 100 -0.37 11.05 15.29
CA ARG A 100 -1.76 11.54 15.47
C ARG A 100 -1.87 12.97 15.98
N THR A 101 -0.82 13.50 16.63
CA THR A 101 -0.75 14.87 17.15
C THR A 101 -0.44 15.90 16.06
N VAL A 102 0.18 15.47 14.95
CA VAL A 102 0.62 16.33 13.84
C VAL A 102 -0.29 16.18 12.61
N LEU A 103 -0.89 15.01 12.44
CA LEU A 103 -1.76 14.66 11.33
C LEU A 103 -3.24 14.98 11.63
N PRO A 104 -4.06 15.25 10.61
CA PRO A 104 -5.47 15.55 10.81
C PRO A 104 -6.21 14.34 11.40
N ARG A 105 -7.09 14.60 12.37
CA ARG A 105 -7.86 13.62 13.14
C ARG A 105 -8.69 12.61 12.31
N TRP A 106 -9.01 12.94 11.05
CA TRP A 106 -9.74 12.05 10.15
C TRP A 106 -8.85 11.03 9.41
N LEU A 107 -7.55 11.30 9.27
CA LEU A 107 -6.60 10.45 8.56
C LEU A 107 -6.42 9.05 9.16
N PRO A 108 -6.30 8.84 10.49
CA PRO A 108 -6.20 7.49 11.05
C PRO A 108 -7.49 6.68 10.87
N TRP A 109 -8.66 7.32 10.88
CA TRP A 109 -9.94 6.68 10.57
C TRP A 109 -9.99 6.24 9.10
N ALA A 110 -9.60 7.12 8.18
CA ALA A 110 -9.51 6.79 6.76
C ALA A 110 -8.50 5.65 6.49
N ALA A 111 -7.32 5.67 7.13
CA ALA A 111 -6.32 4.62 6.99
C ALA A 111 -6.80 3.28 7.57
N SER A 112 -7.49 3.31 8.72
CA SER A 112 -8.07 2.09 9.32
C SER A 112 -9.19 1.51 8.45
N PHE A 113 -10.03 2.37 7.87
CA PHE A 113 -11.07 1.95 6.94
C PHE A 113 -10.48 1.34 5.66
N ALA A 114 -9.41 1.94 5.11
CA ALA A 114 -8.71 1.39 3.96
C ALA A 114 -8.09 0.01 4.27
N LEU A 115 -7.47 -0.15 5.44
CA LEU A 115 -6.94 -1.45 5.88
C LEU A 115 -8.06 -2.50 5.98
N PHE A 116 -9.20 -2.13 6.56
CA PHE A 116 -10.37 -3.01 6.63
C PHE A 116 -10.82 -3.45 5.23
N LEU A 117 -10.92 -2.54 4.26
CA LEU A 117 -11.27 -2.89 2.88
C LEU A 117 -10.25 -3.85 2.25
N ILE A 118 -8.95 -3.64 2.47
CA ILE A 118 -7.90 -4.52 1.93
C ILE A 118 -7.98 -5.94 2.51
N VAL A 119 -8.37 -6.09 3.77
CA VAL A 119 -8.49 -7.40 4.44
C VAL A 119 -9.75 -8.16 4.02
N PHE A 120 -10.82 -7.44 3.67
CA PHE A 120 -12.13 -8.04 3.34
C PHE A 120 -12.40 -8.21 1.84
N GLN A 121 -11.55 -7.67 0.97
CA GLN A 121 -11.69 -7.79 -0.49
C GLN A 121 -11.38 -9.19 -1.04
#